data_AF-A0A4U1BU17-F1
#
_entry.id   AF-A0A4U1BU17-F1
#
_cell.length_a   1.000
_cell.length_b   1.000
_cell.length_c   1.000
_cell.angle_alpha   90.00
_cell.angle_beta   90.00
_cell.angle_gamma   90.00
#
_symmetry.space_group_name_H-M   'P 1'
#
loop_
_entity.id
_entity.type
_entity.pdbx_description
1 polymer ?
#
loop_
_entity_poly.entity_id
_entity_poly.type
_entity_poly.pdbx_seq_one_letter_code
_entity_poly.pdbx_strand_id
1 'polypeptide(L)'
;MLWFSKVSSLLNQSQSTETQVYQFLDHATLAHHKFVRLWQIYLKSGANGIEFDDTLKELQQIESSADKLRRDIDTRLYARTLIPDLRSDVALLIELVDKLMNQQETIGVHLRIEQPVIPAEIHDELKDLLILVGEAIDHTILCAKSFLSDLQRVQEYHQKVILFESDANKVCNRAKTALFETDLPLTNKVQLRYFFDRIDQVANIAEDISDRVSVFTLKRMQ
;
A
#
# COMPACT_ATOMS: atom_id res chain seq x y z
N MET A 1 -19.20 -15.27 -30.38
CA MET A 1 -19.27 -16.05 -29.14
C MET A 1 -17.86 -16.57 -28.87
N LEU A 2 -17.04 -15.77 -28.20
CA LEU A 2 -15.65 -16.12 -27.93
C LEU A 2 -15.59 -16.84 -26.58
N TRP A 3 -15.42 -18.16 -26.66
CA TRP A 3 -15.23 -19.02 -25.50
C TRP A 3 -13.77 -18.93 -25.09
N PHE A 4 -13.47 -18.12 -24.07
CA PHE A 4 -12.15 -18.09 -23.46
C PHE A 4 -12.16 -18.93 -22.19
N SER A 5 -11.27 -19.92 -22.19
CA SER A 5 -11.03 -20.91 -21.15
C SER A 5 -10.84 -20.27 -19.78
N LYS A 6 -11.40 -20.90 -18.72
CA LYS A 6 -10.91 -20.74 -17.35
C LYS A 6 -9.39 -20.88 -17.37
N VAL A 7 -8.68 -19.77 -17.15
CA VAL A 7 -7.24 -19.81 -16.88
C VAL A 7 -7.08 -20.64 -15.61
N SER A 8 -6.49 -21.82 -15.73
CA SER A 8 -6.08 -22.62 -14.57
C SER A 8 -5.16 -21.75 -13.70
N SER A 9 -5.39 -21.68 -12.38
CA SER A 9 -4.47 -20.96 -11.48
C SER A 9 -3.03 -21.39 -11.78
N LEU A 10 -2.12 -20.41 -11.81
CA LEU A 10 -0.75 -20.57 -12.28
C LEU A 10 0.02 -21.70 -11.56
N LEU A 11 -0.46 -22.18 -10.41
CA LEU A 11 0.32 -22.96 -9.45
C LEU A 11 -0.44 -24.18 -8.91
N ASN A 12 -1.21 -24.87 -9.75
CA ASN A 12 -1.98 -26.07 -9.40
C ASN A 12 -1.16 -27.27 -8.84
N GLN A 13 0.18 -27.21 -8.81
CA GLN A 13 1.05 -28.20 -8.13
C GLN A 13 1.88 -27.62 -6.95
N SER A 14 1.74 -26.33 -6.62
CA SER A 14 2.36 -25.71 -5.44
C SER A 14 1.40 -24.78 -4.69
N GLN A 15 0.25 -25.32 -4.26
CA GLN A 15 -0.71 -24.59 -3.42
C GLN A 15 -0.04 -23.76 -2.30
N SER A 16 1.14 -24.16 -1.80
CA SER A 16 1.89 -23.39 -0.81
C SER A 16 2.44 -22.03 -1.29
N THR A 17 3.09 -21.90 -2.46
CA THR A 17 3.73 -20.61 -2.84
C THR A 17 2.72 -19.58 -3.34
N GLU A 18 1.69 -20.01 -4.09
CA GLU A 18 0.58 -19.13 -4.48
C GLU A 18 -0.08 -18.56 -3.23
N THR A 19 -0.48 -19.44 -2.31
CA THR A 19 -1.11 -19.04 -1.04
C THR A 19 -0.23 -18.06 -0.26
N GLN A 20 1.09 -18.28 -0.21
CA GLN A 20 2.01 -17.34 0.43
C GLN A 20 2.02 -15.96 -0.25
N VAL A 21 2.00 -15.90 -1.58
CA VAL A 21 1.91 -14.61 -2.30
C VAL A 21 0.59 -13.92 -2.00
N TYR A 22 -0.54 -14.62 -2.05
CA TYR A 22 -1.84 -14.02 -1.71
C TYR A 22 -1.88 -13.54 -0.26
N GLN A 23 -1.37 -14.35 0.68
CA GLN A 23 -1.25 -13.97 2.09
C GLN A 23 -0.38 -12.73 2.25
N PHE A 24 0.76 -12.66 1.56
CA PHE A 24 1.63 -11.49 1.58
C PHE A 24 0.91 -10.23 1.07
N LEU A 25 0.19 -10.33 -0.06
CA LEU A 25 -0.59 -9.23 -0.60
C LEU A 25 -1.70 -8.77 0.39
N ASP A 26 -2.31 -9.68 1.14
CA ASP A 26 -3.31 -9.33 2.17
C ASP A 26 -2.71 -8.52 3.33
N HIS A 27 -1.41 -8.66 3.62
CA HIS A 27 -0.76 -7.86 4.67
C HIS A 27 -0.75 -6.36 4.31
N ALA A 28 -0.75 -5.98 3.03
CA ALA A 28 -0.78 -4.58 2.62
C ALA A 28 -2.08 -3.88 3.05
N THR A 29 -3.24 -4.50 2.78
CA THR A 29 -4.54 -4.00 3.23
C THR A 29 -4.64 -4.00 4.76
N LEU A 30 -4.15 -5.05 5.44
CA LEU A 30 -4.12 -5.11 6.91
C LEU A 30 -3.25 -4.01 7.53
N ALA A 31 -2.06 -3.76 6.97
CA ALA A 31 -1.17 -2.69 7.38
C ALA A 31 -1.86 -1.34 7.23
N HIS A 32 -2.55 -1.10 6.11
CA HIS A 32 -3.29 0.13 5.90
C HIS A 32 -4.45 0.34 6.88
N HIS A 33 -5.20 -0.71 7.22
CA HIS A 33 -6.21 -0.61 8.27
C HIS A 33 -5.63 -0.17 9.62
N LYS A 34 -4.47 -0.72 10.03
CA LYS A 34 -3.80 -0.30 11.27
C LYS A 34 -3.22 1.10 11.16
N PHE A 35 -2.69 1.47 10.00
CA PHE A 35 -2.20 2.81 9.73
C PHE A 35 -3.30 3.87 9.86
N VAL A 36 -4.47 3.66 9.27
CA VAL A 36 -5.63 4.57 9.42
C VAL A 36 -6.07 4.63 10.87
N ARG A 37 -6.14 3.48 11.56
CA ARG A 37 -6.50 3.44 12.98
C ARG A 37 -5.52 4.27 13.83
N LEU A 38 -4.23 4.19 13.53
CA LEU A 38 -3.19 4.94 14.23
C LEU A 38 -3.43 6.45 14.11
N TRP A 39 -3.72 6.95 12.91
CA TRP A 39 -4.07 8.36 12.68
C TRP A 39 -5.37 8.77 13.37
N GLN A 40 -6.40 7.92 13.37
CA GLN A 40 -7.66 8.20 14.07
C GLN A 40 -7.45 8.36 15.58
N ILE A 41 -6.65 7.48 16.19
CA ILE A 41 -6.30 7.57 17.62
C ILE A 41 -5.49 8.84 17.87
N TYR A 42 -4.52 9.13 17.00
CA TYR A 42 -3.68 10.31 17.11
C TYR A 42 -4.49 11.61 17.09
N LEU A 43 -5.42 11.77 16.14
CA LEU A 43 -6.28 12.95 16.05
C LEU A 43 -7.23 13.08 17.25
N LYS A 44 -7.65 11.97 17.85
CA LYS A 44 -8.58 11.95 18.98
C LYS A 44 -7.90 12.22 20.32
N SER A 45 -6.72 11.64 20.55
CA SER A 45 -6.10 11.56 21.88
C SER A 45 -4.57 11.66 21.88
N GLY A 46 -3.93 11.89 20.73
CA GLY A 46 -2.47 11.92 20.58
C GLY A 46 -1.82 10.54 20.71
N ALA A 47 -0.48 10.52 20.81
CA ALA A 47 0.32 9.29 20.78
C ALA A 47 0.68 8.69 22.16
N ASN A 48 0.20 9.28 23.26
CA ASN A 48 0.63 8.90 24.61
C ASN A 48 -0.24 7.81 25.26
N GLY A 49 -1.31 7.37 24.59
CA GLY A 49 -2.22 6.34 25.08
C GLY A 49 -1.75 4.93 24.72
N ILE A 50 -2.08 3.95 25.58
CA ILE A 50 -1.78 2.53 25.32
C ILE A 50 -2.39 2.03 24.01
N GLU A 51 -3.55 2.57 23.63
CA GLU A 51 -4.22 2.25 22.37
C GLU A 51 -3.36 2.62 21.14
N PHE A 52 -2.64 3.75 21.20
CA PHE A 52 -1.72 4.16 20.13
C PHE A 52 -0.53 3.21 20.08
N ASP A 53 0.12 2.95 21.22
CA ASP A 53 1.30 2.09 21.29
C ASP A 53 0.99 0.65 20.83
N ASP A 54 -0.16 0.11 21.21
CA ASP A 54 -0.58 -1.23 20.80
C ASP A 54 -0.95 -1.29 19.31
N THR A 55 -1.64 -0.27 18.79
CA THR A 55 -1.93 -0.18 17.35
C THR A 55 -0.65 -0.06 16.52
N LEU A 56 0.33 0.73 16.98
CA LEU A 56 1.63 0.84 16.32
C LEU A 56 2.35 -0.52 16.35
N LYS A 57 2.42 -1.20 17.50
CA LYS A 57 3.04 -2.54 17.58
C LYS A 57 2.37 -3.54 16.63
N GLU A 58 1.05 -3.52 16.50
CA GLU A 58 0.35 -4.38 15.55
C GLU A 58 0.73 -4.08 14.10
N LEU A 59 0.86 -2.80 13.72
CA LEU A 59 1.37 -2.40 12.40
C LEU A 59 2.79 -2.93 12.15
N GLN A 60 3.69 -2.79 13.13
CA GLN A 60 5.06 -3.32 13.04
C GLN A 60 5.09 -4.85 12.95
N GLN A 61 4.19 -5.54 13.66
CA GLN A 61 4.07 -7.00 13.60
C GLN A 61 3.58 -7.48 12.23
N ILE A 62 2.66 -6.74 11.59
CA ILE A 62 2.20 -7.02 10.22
C ILE A 62 3.38 -6.87 9.24
N GLU A 63 4.11 -5.76 9.30
CA GLU A 63 5.30 -5.53 8.46
C GLU A 63 6.33 -6.65 8.64
N SER A 64 6.68 -6.96 9.89
CA SER A 64 7.68 -7.99 10.18
C SER A 64 7.24 -9.40 9.78
N SER A 65 5.93 -9.65 9.76
CA SER A 65 5.38 -10.91 9.26
C SER A 65 5.42 -10.96 7.73
N ALA A 66 5.12 -9.83 7.08
CA ALA A 66 5.20 -9.69 5.63
C ALA A 66 6.65 -9.81 5.12
N ASP A 67 7.63 -9.17 5.76
CA ASP A 67 9.05 -9.27 5.39
C ASP A 67 9.59 -10.70 5.52
N LYS A 68 9.17 -11.45 6.56
CA LYS A 68 9.49 -12.89 6.66
C LYS A 68 8.90 -13.68 5.49
N LEU A 69 7.63 -13.44 5.17
CA LEU A 69 6.94 -14.10 4.07
C LEU A 69 7.55 -13.73 2.71
N ARG A 70 7.99 -12.49 2.54
CA ARG A 70 8.75 -11.99 1.38
C ARG A 70 10.00 -12.85 1.15
N ARG A 71 10.84 -13.00 2.19
CA ARG A 71 12.09 -13.78 2.13
C ARG A 71 11.83 -15.26 1.82
N ASP A 72 10.75 -15.82 2.37
CA ASP A 72 10.35 -17.19 2.10
C ASP A 72 9.88 -17.38 0.64
N ILE A 73 9.12 -16.42 0.11
CA ILE A 73 8.69 -16.39 -1.30
C ILE A 73 9.91 -16.30 -2.20
N ASP A 74 10.82 -15.35 -1.96
CA ASP A 74 12.05 -15.17 -2.75
C ASP A 74 12.87 -16.46 -2.81
N THR A 75 13.14 -17.07 -1.64
CA THR A 75 13.89 -18.32 -1.56
C THR A 75 13.24 -19.42 -2.40
N ARG A 76 11.92 -19.52 -2.40
CA ARG A 76 11.17 -20.54 -3.17
C ARG A 76 11.11 -20.24 -4.66
N LEU A 77 10.99 -18.97 -5.05
CA LEU A 77 10.99 -18.53 -6.45
C LEU A 77 12.31 -18.89 -7.15
N TYR A 78 13.43 -18.81 -6.44
CA TYR A 78 14.75 -19.17 -6.98
C TYR A 78 15.11 -20.65 -6.83
N ALA A 79 14.63 -21.32 -5.77
CA ALA A 79 14.93 -22.75 -5.53
C ALA A 79 14.08 -23.71 -6.36
N ARG A 80 12.87 -23.32 -6.75
CA ARG A 80 11.95 -24.16 -7.53
C ARG A 80 11.71 -23.51 -8.90
N THR A 81 11.90 -24.28 -9.98
CA THR A 81 11.67 -23.90 -11.40
C THR A 81 10.18 -23.69 -11.75
N LEU A 82 9.39 -23.16 -10.82
CA LEU A 82 7.94 -23.32 -10.84
C LEU A 82 7.20 -22.28 -11.70
N ILE A 83 7.83 -21.13 -12.00
CA ILE A 83 7.32 -20.17 -13.00
C ILE A 83 8.49 -19.51 -13.77
N PRO A 84 9.26 -20.26 -14.57
CA PRO A 84 10.54 -19.81 -15.11
C PRO A 84 10.54 -18.42 -15.75
N ASP A 85 9.44 -18.05 -16.39
CA ASP A 85 9.33 -16.82 -17.16
C ASP A 85 8.73 -15.65 -16.37
N LEU A 86 8.12 -15.91 -15.20
CA LEU A 86 7.46 -14.87 -14.37
C LEU A 86 8.16 -14.61 -13.03
N ARG A 87 9.20 -15.38 -12.66
CA ARG A 87 9.88 -15.22 -11.35
C ARG A 87 10.36 -13.80 -11.09
N SER A 88 10.98 -13.15 -12.09
CA SER A 88 11.46 -11.77 -11.94
C SER A 88 10.32 -10.76 -11.79
N ASP A 89 9.23 -10.93 -12.53
CA ASP A 89 8.06 -10.06 -12.44
C ASP A 89 7.35 -10.23 -11.08
N VAL A 90 7.20 -11.47 -10.57
CA VAL A 90 6.64 -11.75 -9.24
C VAL A 90 7.55 -11.23 -8.13
N ALA A 91 8.86 -11.43 -8.22
CA ALA A 91 9.80 -10.91 -7.23
C ALA A 91 9.74 -9.37 -7.13
N LEU A 92 9.69 -8.68 -8.28
CA LEU A 92 9.54 -7.22 -8.32
C LEU A 92 8.19 -6.76 -7.74
N LEU A 93 7.09 -7.46 -8.04
CA LEU A 93 5.79 -7.16 -7.43
C LEU A 93 5.85 -7.25 -5.89
N ILE A 94 6.45 -8.32 -5.38
CA ILE A 94 6.61 -8.57 -3.95
C ILE A 94 7.48 -7.48 -3.29
N GLU A 95 8.59 -7.10 -3.91
CA GLU A 95 9.46 -6.01 -3.44
C GLU A 95 8.74 -4.65 -3.36
N LEU A 96 7.94 -4.32 -4.36
CA LEU A 96 7.23 -3.03 -4.38
C LEU A 96 6.11 -2.95 -3.34
N VAL A 97 5.38 -4.05 -3.14
CA VAL A 97 4.34 -4.12 -2.10
C VAL A 97 4.96 -4.10 -0.69
N ASP A 98 6.12 -4.71 -0.50
CA ASP A 98 6.90 -4.61 0.76
C ASP A 98 7.29 -3.16 1.06
N LYS A 99 7.83 -2.45 0.06
CA LYS A 99 8.16 -1.02 0.16
C LYS A 99 6.95 -0.17 0.55
N LEU A 100 5.77 -0.49 0.01
CA LEU A 100 4.51 0.18 0.35
C LEU A 100 4.20 0.03 1.85
N MET A 101 4.24 -1.19 2.38
CA MET A 101 3.96 -1.47 3.80
C MET A 101 4.98 -0.79 4.73
N ASN A 102 6.27 -0.88 4.40
CA ASN A 102 7.34 -0.26 5.17
C ASN A 102 7.18 1.28 5.25
N GLN A 103 6.76 1.92 4.14
CA GLN A 103 6.48 3.34 4.13
C GLN A 103 5.38 3.72 5.14
N GLN A 104 4.34 2.89 5.32
CA GLN A 104 3.29 3.13 6.32
C GLN A 104 3.79 2.95 7.75
N GLU A 105 4.57 1.90 8.01
CA GLU A 105 5.19 1.66 9.32
C GLU A 105 6.11 2.84 9.71
N THR A 106 6.97 3.26 8.78
CA THR A 106 7.90 4.39 8.97
C THR A 106 7.16 5.66 9.37
N ILE A 107 6.05 5.98 8.70
CA ILE A 107 5.22 7.14 9.06
C ILE A 107 4.64 6.98 10.47
N GLY A 108 4.15 5.80 10.83
CA GLY A 108 3.63 5.52 12.17
C GLY A 108 4.67 5.69 13.28
N VAL A 109 5.89 5.21 13.05
CA VAL A 109 7.03 5.41 13.96
C VAL A 109 7.38 6.89 14.09
N HIS A 110 7.44 7.63 12.97
CA HIS A 110 7.69 9.06 13.00
C HIS A 110 6.59 9.81 13.75
N LEU A 111 5.32 9.45 13.56
CA LEU A 111 4.20 10.05 14.28
C LEU A 111 4.34 9.89 15.80
N ARG A 112 4.84 8.72 16.26
CA ARG A 112 5.10 8.44 17.67
C ARG A 112 6.24 9.27 18.27
N ILE A 113 7.30 9.49 17.48
CA ILE A 113 8.51 10.22 17.88
C ILE A 113 8.26 11.71 17.88
N GLU A 114 7.71 12.21 16.77
CA GLU A 114 7.64 13.63 16.46
C GLU A 114 6.44 14.34 17.08
N GLN A 115 5.34 13.60 17.29
CA GLN A 115 4.08 14.10 17.86
C GLN A 115 3.68 15.51 17.35
N PRO A 116 3.57 15.70 16.02
CA PRO A 116 3.26 16.99 15.44
C PRO A 116 1.89 17.52 15.92
N VAL A 117 1.81 18.83 16.16
CA VAL A 117 0.54 19.51 16.41
C VAL A 117 -0.21 19.65 15.08
N ILE A 118 -1.35 18.99 14.95
CA ILE A 118 -2.18 19.00 13.73
C ILE A 118 -3.36 19.98 13.93
N PRO A 119 -3.42 21.09 13.17
CA PRO A 119 -4.50 22.07 13.28
C PRO A 119 -5.84 21.45 12.86
N ALA A 120 -6.94 21.83 13.51
CA ALA A 120 -8.26 21.22 13.28
C ALA A 120 -8.76 21.42 11.84
N GLU A 121 -8.35 22.52 11.23
CA GLU A 121 -8.68 22.96 9.87
C GLU A 121 -8.21 21.99 8.78
N ILE A 122 -7.27 21.08 9.09
CA ILE A 122 -6.75 20.10 8.11
C ILE A 122 -7.11 18.64 8.48
N HIS A 123 -7.92 18.44 9.53
CA HIS A 123 -8.26 17.08 9.99
C HIS A 123 -9.09 16.33 8.97
N ASP A 124 -9.99 17.01 8.27
CA ASP A 124 -10.88 16.37 7.30
C ASP A 124 -10.14 16.01 6.01
N GLU A 125 -9.27 16.89 5.50
CA GLU A 125 -8.39 16.56 4.38
C GLU A 125 -7.44 15.40 4.70
N LEU A 126 -6.91 15.31 5.92
CA LEU A 126 -6.08 14.18 6.32
C LEU A 126 -6.88 12.87 6.32
N LYS A 127 -8.13 12.87 6.81
CA LYS A 127 -8.99 11.67 6.78
C LYS A 127 -9.32 11.27 5.34
N ASP A 128 -9.69 12.23 4.50
CA ASP A 128 -10.00 12.00 3.08
C ASP A 128 -8.78 11.42 2.35
N LEU A 129 -7.58 11.97 2.61
CA LEU A 129 -6.34 11.47 2.04
C LEU A 129 -6.08 10.02 2.44
N LEU A 130 -6.24 9.69 3.73
CA LEU A 130 -6.05 8.31 4.22
C LEU A 130 -7.03 7.33 3.56
N ILE A 131 -8.29 7.73 3.36
CA ILE A 131 -9.31 6.91 2.68
C ILE A 131 -8.91 6.66 1.22
N LEU A 132 -8.54 7.71 0.49
CA LEU A 132 -8.17 7.59 -0.93
C LEU A 132 -6.90 6.76 -1.13
N VAL A 133 -5.91 6.90 -0.24
CA VAL A 133 -4.72 6.03 -0.22
C VAL A 133 -5.13 4.57 0.01
N GLY A 134 -6.09 4.31 0.89
CA GLY A 134 -6.63 2.96 1.12
C GLY A 134 -7.29 2.37 -0.12
N GLU A 135 -8.13 3.15 -0.81
CA GLU A 135 -8.76 2.74 -2.06
C GLU A 135 -7.72 2.41 -3.14
N ALA A 136 -6.65 3.22 -3.26
CA ALA A 136 -5.54 2.93 -4.18
C ALA A 136 -4.83 1.62 -3.83
N ILE A 137 -4.57 1.36 -2.54
CA ILE A 137 -3.95 0.11 -2.07
C ILE A 137 -4.85 -1.09 -2.38
N ASP A 138 -6.13 -1.04 -2.02
CA ASP A 138 -7.04 -2.17 -2.21
C ASP A 138 -7.19 -2.53 -3.68
N HIS A 139 -7.32 -1.54 -4.57
CA HIS A 139 -7.38 -1.78 -6.01
C HIS A 139 -6.04 -2.27 -6.57
N THR A 140 -4.91 -1.84 -6.00
CA THR A 140 -3.58 -2.35 -6.35
C THR A 140 -3.45 -3.82 -5.99
N ILE A 141 -3.93 -4.23 -4.80
CA ILE A 141 -3.94 -5.62 -4.38
C ILE A 141 -4.87 -6.47 -5.25
N LEU A 142 -6.04 -5.95 -5.64
CA LEU A 142 -6.93 -6.61 -6.60
C LEU A 142 -6.26 -6.75 -7.98
N CYS A 143 -5.54 -5.73 -8.44
CA CYS A 143 -4.74 -5.76 -9.68
C CYS A 143 -3.67 -6.86 -9.62
N ALA A 144 -2.88 -6.90 -8.54
CA ALA A 144 -1.84 -7.88 -8.31
C ALA A 144 -2.38 -9.33 -8.25
N LYS A 145 -3.48 -9.56 -7.53
CA LYS A 145 -4.15 -10.87 -7.47
C LYS A 145 -4.72 -11.29 -8.83
N SER A 146 -5.25 -10.33 -9.60
CA SER A 146 -5.77 -10.58 -10.96
C SER A 146 -4.66 -10.98 -11.92
N PHE A 147 -3.47 -10.40 -11.81
CA PHE A 147 -2.31 -10.85 -12.59
C PHE A 147 -1.97 -12.33 -12.37
N LEU A 148 -2.21 -12.85 -11.16
CA LEU A 148 -1.98 -14.26 -10.84
C LEU A 148 -3.12 -15.19 -11.31
N SER A 149 -4.36 -14.70 -11.38
CA SER A 149 -5.57 -15.54 -11.56
C SER A 149 -6.45 -15.20 -12.77
N ASP A 150 -6.68 -13.92 -13.05
CA ASP A 150 -7.58 -13.42 -14.08
C ASP A 150 -7.05 -12.12 -14.74
N LEU A 151 -6.32 -12.29 -15.84
CA LEU A 151 -5.68 -11.19 -16.55
C LEU A 151 -6.67 -10.16 -17.11
N GLN A 152 -7.93 -10.53 -17.33
CA GLN A 152 -8.92 -9.63 -17.93
C GLN A 152 -9.30 -8.48 -16.98
N ARG A 153 -9.15 -8.70 -15.66
CA ARG A 153 -9.49 -7.72 -14.63
C ARG A 153 -8.35 -6.78 -14.26
N VAL A 154 -7.12 -7.07 -14.69
CA VAL A 154 -5.94 -6.24 -14.40
C VAL A 154 -6.17 -4.80 -14.88
N GLN A 155 -6.64 -4.63 -16.12
CA GLN A 155 -6.85 -3.29 -16.68
C GLN A 155 -7.94 -2.50 -15.95
N GLU A 156 -9.02 -3.16 -15.53
CA GLU A 156 -10.10 -2.56 -14.75
C GLU A 156 -9.57 -1.98 -13.43
N TYR A 157 -8.84 -2.80 -12.66
CA TYR A 157 -8.31 -2.37 -11.37
C TYR A 157 -7.20 -1.34 -11.50
N HIS A 158 -6.31 -1.51 -12.48
CA HIS A 158 -5.25 -0.54 -12.75
C HIS A 158 -5.81 0.87 -13.04
N GLN A 159 -6.88 0.99 -13.84
CA GLN A 159 -7.53 2.29 -14.08
C GLN A 159 -8.12 2.92 -12.81
N LYS A 160 -8.61 2.09 -11.87
CA LYS A 160 -9.10 2.57 -10.57
C LYS A 160 -7.96 3.08 -9.69
N VAL A 161 -6.81 2.41 -9.68
CA VAL A 161 -5.63 2.86 -8.93
C VAL A 161 -5.19 4.25 -9.39
N ILE A 162 -5.05 4.47 -10.71
CA ILE A 162 -4.70 5.79 -11.27
C ILE A 162 -5.70 6.87 -10.83
N LEU A 163 -7.00 6.56 -10.84
CA LEU A 163 -8.03 7.52 -10.40
C LEU A 163 -7.86 7.90 -8.92
N PHE A 164 -7.69 6.91 -8.04
CA PHE A 164 -7.56 7.14 -6.61
C PHE A 164 -6.23 7.82 -6.22
N GLU A 165 -5.12 7.49 -6.89
CA GLU A 165 -3.86 8.23 -6.74
C GLU A 165 -4.06 9.70 -7.10
N SER A 166 -4.65 9.99 -8.28
CA SER A 166 -4.81 11.38 -8.72
C SER A 166 -5.70 12.17 -7.76
N ASP A 167 -6.73 11.53 -7.21
CA ASP A 167 -7.61 12.16 -6.22
C ASP A 167 -6.91 12.34 -4.86
N ALA A 168 -6.09 11.37 -4.41
CA ALA A 168 -5.25 11.50 -3.22
C ALA A 168 -4.28 12.68 -3.35
N ASN A 169 -3.58 12.81 -4.49
CA ASN A 169 -2.66 13.90 -4.77
C ASN A 169 -3.37 15.28 -4.75
N LYS A 170 -4.59 15.38 -5.31
CA LYS A 170 -5.40 16.61 -5.23
C LYS A 170 -5.73 16.98 -3.77
N VAL A 171 -6.17 16.00 -2.97
CA VAL A 171 -6.47 16.23 -1.54
C VAL A 171 -5.21 16.61 -0.77
N CYS A 172 -4.08 15.95 -1.02
CA CYS A 172 -2.79 16.26 -0.42
C CYS A 172 -2.35 17.71 -0.72
N ASN A 173 -2.46 18.15 -1.97
CA ASN A 173 -2.11 19.53 -2.35
C ASN A 173 -3.06 20.57 -1.73
N ARG A 174 -4.35 20.26 -1.62
CA ARG A 174 -5.32 21.10 -0.90
C ARG A 174 -4.98 21.20 0.59
N ALA A 175 -4.70 20.07 1.24
CA ALA A 175 -4.30 20.02 2.65
C ALA A 175 -3.04 20.84 2.93
N LYS A 176 -2.02 20.68 2.07
CA LYS A 176 -0.78 21.46 2.17
C LYS A 176 -1.02 22.95 1.94
N THR A 177 -1.89 23.33 1.01
CA THR A 177 -2.23 24.75 0.78
C THR A 177 -2.87 25.35 2.03
N ALA A 178 -3.92 24.70 2.56
CA ALA A 178 -4.60 25.13 3.79
C ALA A 178 -3.64 25.19 4.99
N LEU A 179 -2.77 24.19 5.15
CA LEU A 179 -1.74 24.17 6.19
C LEU A 179 -0.83 25.41 6.14
N PHE A 180 -0.41 25.83 4.94
CA PHE A 180 0.47 26.99 4.80
C PHE A 180 -0.22 28.33 5.03
N GLU A 181 -1.56 28.36 4.96
CA GLU A 181 -2.39 29.53 5.29
C GLU A 181 -2.67 29.67 6.81
N THR A 182 -2.45 28.63 7.61
CA THR A 182 -2.64 28.69 9.08
C THR A 182 -1.67 29.65 9.78
N ASP A 183 -1.96 30.02 11.03
CA ASP A 183 -1.05 30.82 11.86
C ASP A 183 0.09 30.01 12.52
N LEU A 184 0.25 28.73 12.17
CA LEU A 184 1.31 27.90 12.73
C LEU A 184 2.71 28.41 12.36
N PRO A 185 3.72 28.25 13.24
CA PRO A 185 5.11 28.50 12.90
C PRO A 185 5.54 27.68 11.67
N LEU A 186 6.44 28.25 10.85
CA LEU A 186 6.94 27.59 9.64
C LEU A 186 7.53 26.20 9.93
N THR A 187 8.14 26.00 11.10
CA THR A 187 8.66 24.69 11.53
C THR A 187 7.56 23.62 11.62
N ASN A 188 6.40 23.96 12.19
CA ASN A 188 5.26 23.04 12.30
C ASN A 188 4.66 22.76 10.92
N LYS A 189 4.57 23.79 10.06
CA LYS A 189 4.11 23.63 8.67
C LYS A 189 5.03 22.72 7.87
N VAL A 190 6.35 22.88 7.99
CA VAL A 190 7.34 22.02 7.30
C VAL A 190 7.28 20.58 7.82
N GLN A 191 7.14 20.40 9.14
CA GLN A 191 6.96 19.08 9.74
C GLN A 191 5.69 18.39 9.22
N LEU A 192 4.54 19.06 9.24
CA LEU A 192 3.29 18.49 8.74
C LEU A 192 3.33 18.22 7.24
N ARG A 193 3.94 19.11 6.44
CA ARG A 193 4.17 18.88 5.01
C ARG A 193 4.90 17.56 4.77
N TYR A 194 5.93 17.25 5.59
CA TYR A 194 6.63 15.96 5.51
C TYR A 194 5.68 14.77 5.69
N PHE A 195 4.75 14.81 6.65
CA PHE A 195 3.76 13.75 6.82
C PHE A 195 2.82 13.62 5.60
N PHE A 196 2.29 14.75 5.09
CA PHE A 196 1.43 14.73 3.90
C PHE A 196 2.14 14.15 2.68
N ASP A 197 3.36 14.62 2.38
CA ASP A 197 4.15 14.12 1.25
C ASP A 197 4.43 12.61 1.39
N ARG A 198 4.64 12.12 2.62
CA ARG A 198 4.90 10.70 2.89
C ARG A 198 3.66 9.82 2.79
N ILE A 199 2.49 10.33 3.16
CA ILE A 199 1.21 9.64 2.97
C ILE A 199 0.87 9.55 1.49
N ASP A 200 1.02 10.66 0.76
CA ASP A 200 0.82 10.74 -0.70
C ASP A 200 1.74 9.77 -1.45
N GLN A 201 3.00 9.67 -1.02
CA GLN A 201 3.96 8.71 -1.56
C GLN A 201 3.47 7.24 -1.46
N VAL A 202 2.60 6.90 -0.52
CA VAL A 202 2.01 5.55 -0.43
C VAL A 202 1.07 5.30 -1.62
N ALA A 203 0.24 6.27 -1.99
CA ALA A 203 -0.61 6.17 -3.19
C ALA A 203 0.24 6.11 -4.47
N ASN A 204 1.33 6.89 -4.55
CA ASN A 204 2.25 6.82 -5.69
C ASN A 204 2.91 5.44 -5.82
N ILE A 205 3.31 4.81 -4.70
CA ILE A 205 3.84 3.44 -4.75
C ILE A 205 2.75 2.44 -5.19
N ALA A 206 1.50 2.64 -4.77
CA ALA A 206 0.37 1.81 -5.21
C ALA A 206 0.16 1.92 -6.74
N GLU A 207 0.19 3.14 -7.29
CA GLU A 207 0.15 3.36 -8.74
C GLU A 207 1.33 2.68 -9.45
N ASP A 208 2.57 2.89 -8.98
CA ASP A 208 3.79 2.27 -9.52
C ASP A 208 3.65 0.73 -9.58
N ILE A 209 3.09 0.11 -8.53
CA ILE A 209 2.82 -1.34 -8.52
C ILE A 209 1.83 -1.70 -9.63
N SER A 210 0.71 -0.98 -9.73
CA SER A 210 -0.32 -1.25 -10.72
C SER A 210 0.18 -1.09 -12.17
N ASP A 211 1.03 -0.10 -12.43
CA ASP A 211 1.72 0.13 -13.70
C ASP A 211 2.58 -1.07 -14.08
N ARG A 212 3.38 -1.56 -13.11
CA ARG A 212 4.24 -2.73 -13.31
C ARG A 212 3.42 -3.98 -13.59
N VAL A 213 2.33 -4.20 -12.86
CA VAL A 213 1.41 -5.32 -13.07
C VAL A 213 0.77 -5.26 -14.47
N SER A 214 0.41 -4.07 -14.95
CA SER A 214 -0.08 -3.86 -16.31
C SER A 214 0.96 -4.28 -17.35
N VAL A 215 2.22 -3.85 -17.18
CA VAL A 215 3.33 -4.25 -18.06
C VAL A 215 3.58 -5.77 -18.02
N PHE A 216 3.57 -6.39 -16.84
CA PHE A 216 3.75 -7.84 -16.70
C PHE A 216 2.64 -8.61 -17.42
N THR A 217 1.42 -8.08 -17.37
CA THR A 217 0.26 -8.67 -18.05
C THR A 217 0.43 -8.61 -19.57
N LEU A 218 0.89 -7.49 -20.13
CA LEU A 218 1.17 -7.38 -21.57
C LEU A 218 2.26 -8.35 -22.02
N LYS A 219 3.34 -8.51 -21.25
CA LYS A 219 4.40 -9.51 -21.55
C LYS A 219 3.85 -10.94 -21.59
N ARG A 220 2.92 -11.27 -20.69
CA ARG A 220 2.32 -12.61 -20.59
C ARG A 220 1.31 -12.92 -21.71
N MET A 221 0.79 -11.90 -22.38
CA MET A 221 -0.12 -12.05 -23.52
C MET A 221 0.60 -12.22 -24.87
N GLN A 222 1.92 -12.04 -24.92
CA GLN A 222 2.77 -12.22 -26.11
C GLN A 222 3.25 -13.68 -26.21
#